data_AF-A0A2A6FCE0-F1
#
_entry.id   AF-A0A2A6FCE0-F1
#
_cell.length_a   1.000
_cell.length_b   1.000
_cell.length_c   1.000
_cell.angle_alpha   90.00
_cell.angle_beta   90.00
_cell.angle_gamma   90.00
#
_symmetry.space_group_name_H-M   'P 1'
#
loop_
_entity.id
_entity.type
_entity.pdbx_description
1 polymer ?
#
loop_
_entity_poly.entity_id
_entity_poly.type
_entity_poly.pdbx_seq_one_letter_code
_entity_poly.pdbx_strand_id
1 'polypeptide(L)'
;MTRKASSFAIASLTMLGTMSQTVAGGRPVECYEPVNRPAVYDTVYENVLVSPGGQVVDYDPPIYGTVERVEQIAPPRVTYEIVPAITRTVYHTVKVDDGGYAWEWRVIHGRKVLCKVWRKARYARVAETVVVEPERTRRIVLPAEYESVAREVLVRPERRRITEIAPSYQRVARRVMVQEGSTSWRRVHIPRHCRY
;
A
#
# COMPACT_ATOMS: atom_id res chain seq x y z
N MET A 1 -13.20 -51.02 -8.68
CA MET A 1 -13.03 -52.41 -9.17
C MET A 1 -11.55 -52.72 -9.25
N THR A 2 -10.98 -53.28 -8.20
CA THR A 2 -9.64 -53.89 -8.22
C THR A 2 -9.61 -54.88 -7.05
N ARG A 3 -9.99 -56.12 -7.34
CA ARG A 3 -9.96 -57.24 -6.41
C ARG A 3 -8.50 -57.59 -6.14
N LYS A 4 -7.97 -57.18 -4.98
CA LYS A 4 -6.72 -57.76 -4.47
C LYS A 4 -7.05 -59.13 -3.88
N ALA A 5 -6.71 -60.17 -4.62
CA ALA A 5 -6.74 -61.55 -4.17
C ALA A 5 -5.60 -61.75 -3.16
N SER A 6 -5.91 -61.60 -1.88
CA SER A 6 -5.01 -62.00 -0.80
C SER A 6 -5.07 -63.52 -0.68
N SER A 7 -4.06 -64.16 -1.25
CA SER A 7 -3.81 -65.61 -1.17
C SER A 7 -3.60 -66.00 0.29
N PHE A 8 -4.62 -66.58 0.92
CA PHE A 8 -4.48 -67.21 2.23
C PHE A 8 -3.71 -68.52 2.07
N ALA A 9 -2.40 -68.48 2.29
CA ALA A 9 -1.61 -69.69 2.48
C ALA A 9 -2.01 -70.30 3.84
N ILE A 10 -2.92 -71.27 3.81
CA ILE A 10 -3.25 -72.10 4.97
C ILE A 10 -2.06 -73.04 5.16
N ALA A 11 -1.09 -72.62 5.96
CA ALA A 11 -0.09 -73.50 6.53
C ALA A 11 -0.76 -74.33 7.63
N SER A 12 -1.43 -75.41 7.23
CA SER A 12 -1.94 -76.44 8.14
C SER A 12 -0.76 -77.24 8.71
N LEU A 13 -0.06 -76.66 9.68
CA LEU A 13 0.83 -77.38 10.58
C LEU A 13 -0.05 -78.09 11.62
N THR A 14 -0.51 -79.29 11.28
CA THR A 14 -1.00 -80.25 12.27
C THR A 14 0.20 -80.79 13.05
N MET A 15 0.73 -80.00 13.97
CA MET A 15 1.46 -80.58 15.09
C MET A 15 0.42 -81.29 15.96
N LEU A 16 0.24 -82.59 15.69
CA LEU A 16 -0.20 -83.56 16.68
C LEU A 16 0.90 -83.65 17.75
N GLY A 17 1.08 -82.55 18.48
CA GLY A 17 1.67 -82.59 19.80
C GLY A 17 0.66 -83.30 20.66
N THR A 18 0.81 -84.62 20.76
CA THR A 18 0.34 -85.36 21.92
C THR A 18 1.04 -84.74 23.11
N MET A 19 0.46 -83.65 23.62
CA MET A 19 0.68 -83.21 24.99
C MET A 19 0.20 -84.40 25.80
N SER A 20 1.16 -85.28 26.08
CA SER A 20 1.08 -86.26 27.14
C SER A 20 0.51 -85.48 28.29
N GLN A 21 -0.76 -85.75 28.61
CA GLN A 21 -1.21 -85.47 29.95
C GLN A 21 -0.26 -86.31 30.78
N THR A 22 0.75 -85.66 31.35
CA THR A 22 1.46 -86.19 32.50
C THR A 22 0.38 -86.27 33.56
N VAL A 23 -0.39 -87.35 33.50
CA VAL A 23 -1.28 -87.80 34.55
C VAL A 23 -0.33 -88.25 35.64
N ALA A 24 0.16 -87.27 36.40
CA ALA A 24 0.65 -87.51 37.74
C ALA A 24 -0.54 -88.15 38.46
N GLY A 25 -0.51 -89.47 38.60
CA GLY A 25 -1.60 -90.33 39.06
C GLY A 25 -1.91 -90.15 40.54
N GLY A 26 -2.35 -88.97 40.94
CA GLY A 26 -3.00 -88.70 42.22
C GLY A 26 -4.52 -88.77 42.05
N ARG A 27 -5.23 -89.31 43.05
CA ARG A 27 -6.70 -89.16 43.12
C ARG A 27 -7.01 -87.67 43.34
N PRO A 28 -7.82 -87.02 42.49
CA PRO A 28 -8.15 -85.62 42.68
C PRO A 28 -8.95 -85.47 43.98
N VAL A 29 -8.40 -84.68 44.91
CA VAL A 29 -9.02 -84.48 46.23
C VAL A 29 -10.18 -83.48 46.11
N GLU A 30 -10.00 -82.42 45.32
CA GLU A 30 -10.98 -81.36 45.11
C GLU A 30 -11.04 -81.00 43.62
N CYS A 31 -12.24 -80.71 43.14
CA CYS A 31 -12.49 -80.39 41.75
C CYS A 31 -13.09 -79.00 41.61
N TYR A 32 -12.61 -78.25 40.62
CA TYR A 32 -13.02 -76.87 40.37
C TYR A 32 -13.48 -76.73 38.92
N GLU A 33 -14.61 -76.06 38.73
CA GLU A 33 -15.06 -75.64 37.41
C GLU A 33 -14.77 -74.15 37.21
N PRO A 34 -14.36 -73.73 36.02
CA PRO A 34 -14.17 -72.31 35.72
C PRO A 34 -15.54 -71.64 35.56
N VAL A 35 -15.79 -70.60 36.35
CA VAL A 35 -16.95 -69.71 36.19
C VAL A 35 -16.46 -68.43 35.53
N ASN A 36 -16.86 -68.23 34.28
CA ASN A 36 -16.53 -67.06 33.49
C ASN A 36 -17.58 -65.97 33.70
N ARG A 37 -17.19 -64.85 34.31
CA ARG A 37 -18.03 -63.63 34.32
C ARG A 37 -17.63 -62.76 33.13
N PRO A 38 -18.54 -62.48 32.19
CA PRO A 38 -18.22 -61.63 31.04
C PRO A 38 -17.94 -60.19 31.51
N ALA A 39 -17.07 -59.49 30.78
CA ALA A 39 -16.84 -58.07 31.01
C ALA A 39 -18.14 -57.29 30.81
N VAL A 40 -18.41 -56.34 31.71
CA VAL A 40 -19.60 -55.48 31.65
C VAL A 40 -19.22 -54.17 30.97
N TYR A 41 -19.97 -53.83 29.92
CA TYR A 41 -19.79 -52.61 29.16
C TYR A 41 -20.97 -51.68 29.36
N ASP A 42 -20.70 -50.39 29.45
CA ASP A 42 -21.71 -49.35 29.44
C ASP A 42 -21.50 -48.42 28.25
N THR A 43 -22.56 -47.73 27.83
CA THR A 43 -22.54 -46.73 26.76
C THR A 43 -22.51 -45.34 27.36
N VAL A 44 -21.38 -44.66 27.19
CA VAL A 44 -21.24 -43.25 27.59
C VAL A 44 -21.43 -42.38 26.36
N TYR A 45 -22.25 -41.34 26.50
CA TYR A 45 -22.43 -40.32 25.47
C TYR A 45 -21.49 -39.15 25.72
N GLU A 46 -20.75 -38.77 24.71
CA GLU A 46 -19.84 -37.62 24.75
C GLU A 46 -20.13 -36.66 23.60
N ASN A 47 -20.07 -35.36 23.87
CA ASN A 47 -20.14 -34.33 22.84
C ASN A 47 -18.75 -34.17 22.22
N VAL A 48 -18.55 -34.76 21.06
CA VAL A 48 -17.30 -34.63 20.31
C VAL A 48 -17.40 -33.40 19.40
N LEU A 49 -16.36 -32.56 19.41
CA LEU A 49 -16.24 -31.43 18.49
C LEU A 49 -16.05 -31.96 17.06
N VAL A 50 -17.00 -31.69 16.17
CA VAL A 50 -16.97 -32.16 14.78
C VAL A 50 -16.36 -31.12 13.85
N SER A 51 -16.73 -29.86 14.04
CA SER A 51 -16.10 -28.74 13.36
C SER A 51 -15.68 -27.72 14.40
N PRO A 52 -14.38 -27.35 14.46
CA PRO A 52 -14.01 -26.16 15.20
C PRO A 52 -14.80 -24.98 14.62
N GLY A 53 -15.28 -24.11 15.50
CA GLY A 53 -15.82 -22.82 15.09
C GLY A 53 -14.73 -22.03 14.38
N GLY A 54 -15.13 -21.03 13.61
CA GLY A 54 -14.20 -20.24 12.82
C GLY A 54 -14.74 -18.86 12.55
N GLN A 55 -13.97 -18.08 11.80
CA GLN A 55 -14.38 -16.78 11.32
C GLN A 55 -14.19 -16.75 9.81
N VAL A 56 -15.20 -16.27 9.11
CA VAL A 56 -15.10 -15.90 7.69
C VAL A 56 -15.01 -14.39 7.64
N VAL A 57 -13.96 -13.89 6.98
CA VAL A 57 -13.71 -12.45 6.81
C VAL A 57 -13.95 -12.10 5.36
N ASP A 58 -15.02 -11.37 5.10
CA ASP A 58 -15.32 -10.82 3.79
C ASP A 58 -14.75 -9.40 3.69
N TYR A 59 -14.05 -9.13 2.59
CA TYR A 59 -13.43 -7.84 2.29
C TYR A 59 -14.16 -7.15 1.14
N ASP A 60 -14.76 -6.00 1.43
CA ASP A 60 -15.29 -5.10 0.41
C ASP A 60 -14.22 -4.05 0.06
N PRO A 61 -13.72 -4.00 -1.19
CA PRO A 61 -12.65 -3.09 -1.56
C PRO A 61 -13.06 -1.61 -1.45
N PRO A 62 -12.10 -0.70 -1.23
CA PRO A 62 -12.37 0.73 -1.23
C PRO A 62 -12.80 1.20 -2.63
N ILE A 63 -13.67 2.21 -2.66
CA ILE A 63 -14.04 2.90 -3.90
C ILE A 63 -13.38 4.27 -3.91
N TYR A 64 -12.61 4.51 -4.96
CA TYR A 64 -12.03 5.80 -5.28
C TYR A 64 -12.88 6.53 -6.31
N GLY A 65 -12.83 7.86 -6.27
CA GLY A 65 -13.45 8.73 -7.26
C GLY A 65 -12.58 9.94 -7.51
N THR A 66 -12.89 10.70 -8.55
CA THR A 66 -12.19 11.94 -8.88
C THR A 66 -13.06 13.12 -8.49
N VAL A 67 -12.46 14.09 -7.78
CA VAL A 67 -13.10 15.37 -7.49
C VAL A 67 -12.29 16.47 -8.16
N GLU A 68 -12.96 17.32 -8.94
CA GLU A 68 -12.36 18.53 -9.50
C GLU A 68 -12.33 19.62 -8.43
N ARG A 69 -11.17 20.25 -8.26
CA ARG A 69 -11.00 21.40 -7.39
C ARG A 69 -10.25 22.49 -8.14
N VAL A 70 -10.77 23.72 -8.07
CA VAL A 70 -10.06 24.89 -8.57
C VAL A 70 -8.91 25.20 -7.64
N GLU A 71 -7.69 25.13 -8.16
CA GLU A 71 -6.47 25.42 -7.42
C GLU A 71 -5.69 26.55 -8.07
N GLN A 72 -5.03 27.33 -7.22
CA GLN A 72 -4.15 28.39 -7.66
C GLN A 72 -2.83 27.77 -8.11
N ILE A 73 -2.54 27.83 -9.41
CA ILE A 73 -1.30 27.30 -9.98
C ILE A 73 -0.19 28.36 -10.03
N ALA A 74 -0.56 29.64 -10.04
CA ALA A 74 0.40 30.74 -9.97
C ALA A 74 -0.11 31.89 -9.09
N PRO A 75 0.75 32.45 -8.21
CA PRO A 75 0.42 33.64 -7.44
C PRO A 75 0.34 34.88 -8.34
N PRO A 76 -0.42 35.92 -7.93
CA PRO A 76 -0.41 37.20 -8.63
C PRO A 76 1.00 37.78 -8.56
N ARG A 77 1.49 38.32 -9.67
CA ARG A 77 2.85 38.87 -9.75
C ARG A 77 2.84 40.27 -10.33
N VAL A 78 3.85 41.05 -9.93
CA VAL A 78 4.02 42.42 -10.39
C VAL A 78 5.25 42.47 -11.29
N THR A 79 5.05 42.94 -12.52
CA THR A 79 6.12 43.22 -13.47
C THR A 79 6.24 44.72 -13.66
N TYR A 80 7.46 45.17 -13.91
CA TYR A 80 7.77 46.55 -14.23
C TYR A 80 8.21 46.65 -15.69
N GLU A 81 7.56 47.54 -16.44
CA GLU A 81 7.94 47.87 -17.80
C GLU A 81 8.52 49.29 -17.83
N ILE A 82 9.65 49.46 -18.51
CA ILE A 82 10.27 50.78 -18.68
C ILE A 82 9.62 51.45 -19.88
N VAL A 83 8.93 52.57 -19.64
CA VAL A 83 8.42 53.44 -20.70
C VAL A 83 9.52 54.46 -21.02
N PRO A 84 10.07 54.46 -22.24
CA PRO A 84 11.20 55.32 -22.58
C PRO A 84 10.81 56.80 -22.55
N ALA A 85 11.79 57.66 -22.33
CA ALA A 85 11.60 59.11 -22.34
C ALA A 85 11.17 59.60 -23.73
N ILE A 86 10.17 60.49 -23.75
CA ILE A 86 9.79 61.20 -24.98
C ILE A 86 10.67 62.43 -25.09
N THR A 87 11.47 62.49 -26.16
CA THR A 87 12.37 63.61 -26.43
C THR A 87 11.90 64.40 -27.64
N ARG A 88 12.27 65.68 -27.67
CA ARG A 88 12.05 66.56 -28.82
C ARG A 88 13.27 67.42 -29.06
N THR A 89 13.66 67.55 -30.32
CA THR A 89 14.70 68.47 -30.73
C THR A 89 14.16 69.89 -30.82
N VAL A 90 14.76 70.79 -30.05
CA VAL A 90 14.48 72.23 -30.08
C VAL A 90 15.68 72.93 -30.72
N TYR A 91 15.41 73.84 -31.65
CA TYR A 91 16.45 74.65 -32.27
C TYR A 91 16.45 76.04 -31.65
N HIS A 92 17.60 76.48 -31.14
CA HIS A 92 17.80 77.87 -30.74
C HIS A 92 18.93 78.50 -31.56
N THR A 93 18.87 79.82 -31.72
CA THR A 93 19.89 80.57 -32.45
C THR A 93 20.90 81.12 -31.47
N VAL A 94 22.15 80.68 -31.57
CA VAL A 94 23.25 81.17 -30.74
C VAL A 94 24.17 82.05 -31.57
N LYS A 95 24.61 83.15 -30.99
CA LYS A 95 25.68 83.98 -31.56
C LYS A 95 27.01 83.27 -31.36
N VAL A 96 27.67 82.87 -32.45
CA VAL A 96 28.92 82.11 -32.42
C VAL A 96 30.13 83.03 -32.56
N ASP A 97 29.92 84.20 -33.13
CA ASP A 97 30.95 85.18 -33.43
C ASP A 97 30.34 86.57 -33.26
N ASP A 98 30.96 87.39 -32.41
CA ASP A 98 30.53 88.76 -32.13
C ASP A 98 30.70 89.67 -33.35
N GLY A 99 31.46 89.23 -34.36
CA GLY A 99 31.82 90.06 -35.50
C GLY A 99 32.75 91.20 -35.08
N GLY A 100 32.86 92.21 -35.93
CA GLY A 100 33.69 93.38 -35.66
C GLY A 100 34.76 93.62 -36.72
N TYR A 101 35.79 94.36 -36.34
CA TYR A 101 36.89 94.70 -37.23
C TYR A 101 37.91 93.57 -37.30
N ALA A 102 38.12 93.05 -38.50
CA ALA A 102 39.20 92.13 -38.81
C ALA A 102 40.19 92.80 -39.78
N TRP A 103 41.46 92.46 -39.66
CA TRP A 103 42.48 92.88 -40.62
C TRP A 103 42.62 91.82 -41.70
N GLU A 104 42.51 92.23 -42.96
CA GLU A 104 42.59 91.33 -44.12
C GLU A 104 43.49 91.95 -45.19
N TRP A 105 44.39 91.14 -45.76
CA TRP A 105 45.22 91.58 -46.88
C TRP A 105 44.40 91.58 -48.17
N ARG A 106 44.39 92.70 -48.88
CA ARG A 106 43.76 92.83 -50.21
C ARG A 106 44.76 93.40 -51.21
N VAL A 107 44.58 93.04 -52.49
CA VAL A 107 45.39 93.60 -53.57
C VAL A 107 44.54 94.63 -54.31
N ILE A 108 44.96 95.88 -54.24
CA ILE A 108 44.28 97.00 -54.91
C ILE A 108 45.29 97.60 -55.89
N HIS A 109 44.98 97.59 -57.18
CA HIS A 109 45.87 98.05 -58.26
C HIS A 109 47.29 97.47 -58.18
N GLY A 110 47.41 96.16 -57.99
CA GLY A 110 48.69 95.43 -57.97
C GLY A 110 49.53 95.56 -56.70
N ARG A 111 49.05 96.28 -55.66
CA ARG A 111 49.74 96.45 -54.37
C ARG A 111 49.01 95.73 -53.24
N LYS A 112 49.75 95.00 -52.38
CA LYS A 112 49.21 94.27 -51.22
C LYS A 112 49.07 95.23 -50.03
N VAL A 113 47.84 95.51 -49.62
CA VAL A 113 47.50 96.44 -48.54
C VAL A 113 46.72 95.73 -47.42
N LEU A 114 46.95 96.12 -46.17
CA LEU A 114 46.22 95.59 -45.02
C LEU A 114 44.99 96.46 -44.77
N CYS A 115 43.80 95.91 -44.97
CA CYS A 115 42.53 96.62 -44.82
C CYS A 115 41.84 96.20 -43.53
N LYS A 116 41.29 97.19 -42.81
CA LYS A 116 40.37 96.95 -41.69
C LYS A 116 38.97 96.70 -42.23
N VAL A 117 38.54 95.45 -42.28
CA VAL A 117 37.26 95.02 -42.83
C VAL A 117 36.28 94.77 -41.68
N TRP A 118 35.06 95.32 -41.79
CA TRP A 118 33.98 95.04 -40.84
C TRP A 118 33.25 93.76 -41.23
N ARG A 119 33.16 92.80 -40.31
CA ARG A 119 32.40 91.55 -40.48
C ARG A 119 31.17 91.57 -39.58
N LYS A 120 30.04 91.13 -40.10
CA LYS A 120 28.79 91.00 -39.33
C LYS A 120 28.90 89.84 -38.34
N ALA A 121 28.22 89.97 -37.20
CA ALA A 121 28.06 88.87 -36.26
C ALA A 121 27.47 87.65 -36.97
N ARG A 122 27.97 86.47 -36.62
CA ARG A 122 27.48 85.21 -37.19
C ARG A 122 26.68 84.43 -36.14
N TYR A 123 25.54 83.94 -36.60
CA TYR A 123 24.63 83.14 -35.80
C TYR A 123 24.57 81.74 -36.38
N ALA A 124 24.50 80.75 -35.51
CA ALA A 124 24.28 79.36 -35.90
C ALA A 124 23.03 78.82 -35.21
N ARG A 125 22.35 77.89 -35.89
CA ARG A 125 21.27 77.12 -35.28
C ARG A 125 21.87 75.91 -34.61
N VAL A 126 21.70 75.82 -33.30
CA VAL A 126 22.13 74.67 -32.50
C VAL A 126 20.90 73.83 -32.19
N ALA A 127 21.04 72.52 -32.36
CA ALA A 127 20.01 71.54 -32.00
C ALA A 127 20.25 71.08 -30.56
N GLU A 128 19.22 71.19 -29.72
CA GLU A 128 19.23 70.70 -28.35
C GLU A 128 18.11 69.67 -28.18
N THR A 129 18.44 68.50 -27.64
CA THR A 129 17.44 67.46 -27.36
C THR A 129 16.91 67.67 -25.95
N VAL A 130 15.64 68.06 -25.84
CA VAL A 130 14.96 68.30 -24.57
C VAL A 130 14.04 67.12 -24.26
N VAL A 131 14.10 66.62 -23.03
CA VAL A 131 13.18 65.60 -22.52
C VAL A 131 11.82 66.25 -22.25
N VAL A 132 10.79 65.83 -22.96
CA VAL A 132 9.41 66.34 -22.81
C VAL A 132 8.68 65.55 -21.73
N GLU A 133 8.83 64.24 -21.75
CA GLU A 133 8.34 63.34 -20.70
C GLU A 133 9.49 62.45 -20.25
N PRO A 134 9.82 62.43 -18.95
CA PRO A 134 10.92 61.62 -18.45
C PRO A 134 10.60 60.13 -18.60
N GLU A 135 11.66 59.32 -18.62
CA GLU A 135 11.52 57.87 -18.50
C GLU A 135 10.79 57.54 -17.20
N ARG A 136 9.85 56.59 -17.29
CA ARG A 136 9.07 56.16 -16.13
C ARG A 136 8.89 54.65 -16.13
N THR A 137 8.79 54.11 -14.92
CA THR A 137 8.49 52.70 -14.72
C THR A 137 6.99 52.51 -14.56
N ARG A 138 6.39 51.70 -15.43
CA ARG A 138 4.98 51.32 -15.33
C ARG A 138 4.84 50.01 -14.56
N ARG A 139 4.02 50.01 -13.52
CA ARG A 139 3.65 48.79 -12.76
C ARG A 139 2.54 48.04 -13.49
N ILE A 140 2.78 46.78 -13.82
CA ILE A 140 1.81 45.86 -14.42
C ILE A 140 1.52 44.75 -13.39
N VAL A 141 0.24 44.59 -13.05
CA VAL A 141 -0.22 43.54 -12.13
C VAL A 141 -0.79 42.40 -12.96
N LEU A 142 -0.14 41.24 -12.88
CA LEU A 142 -0.62 40.00 -13.48
C LEU A 142 -1.46 39.26 -12.42
N PRO A 143 -2.71 38.87 -12.74
CA PRO A 143 -3.59 38.20 -11.79
C PRO A 143 -3.08 36.80 -11.44
N ALA A 144 -3.67 36.21 -10.41
CA ALA A 144 -3.47 34.80 -10.08
C ALA A 144 -4.04 33.91 -11.19
N GLU A 145 -3.36 32.81 -11.48
CA GLU A 145 -3.80 31.81 -12.45
C GLU A 145 -4.41 30.62 -11.69
N TYR A 146 -5.57 30.17 -12.14
CA TYR A 146 -6.35 29.08 -11.54
C TYR A 146 -6.62 27.99 -12.56
N GLU A 147 -6.56 26.74 -12.11
CA GLU A 147 -6.83 25.56 -12.93
C GLU A 147 -7.69 24.56 -12.18
N SER A 148 -8.54 23.84 -12.91
CA SER A 148 -9.36 22.76 -12.33
C SER A 148 -8.55 21.47 -12.33
N VAL A 149 -8.10 21.06 -11.15
CA VAL A 149 -7.28 19.86 -10.99
C VAL A 149 -8.15 18.72 -10.49
N ALA A 150 -8.20 17.63 -11.25
CA ALA A 150 -8.84 16.39 -10.81
C ALA A 150 -7.93 15.66 -9.83
N ARG A 151 -8.41 15.40 -8.61
CA ARG A 151 -7.67 14.65 -7.60
C ARG A 151 -8.45 13.42 -7.16
N GLU A 152 -7.74 12.30 -7.00
CA GLU A 152 -8.33 11.07 -6.50
C GLU A 152 -8.64 11.21 -5.01
N VAL A 153 -9.88 10.86 -4.64
CA VAL A 153 -10.38 10.91 -3.28
C VAL A 153 -11.01 9.56 -2.93
N LEU A 154 -10.76 9.11 -1.70
CA LEU A 154 -11.41 7.94 -1.13
C LEU A 154 -12.90 8.25 -0.88
N VAL A 155 -13.79 7.71 -1.71
CA VAL A 155 -15.25 7.91 -1.59
C VAL A 155 -15.83 6.96 -0.56
N ARG A 156 -15.37 5.70 -0.58
CA ARG A 156 -15.82 4.68 0.36
C ARG A 156 -14.60 3.89 0.86
N PRO A 157 -14.35 3.88 2.19
CA PRO A 157 -13.27 3.08 2.74
C PRO A 157 -13.57 1.58 2.58
N GLU A 158 -12.52 0.79 2.63
CA GLU A 158 -12.60 -0.66 2.71
C GLU A 158 -13.47 -1.08 3.91
N ARG A 159 -14.28 -2.12 3.72
CA ARG A 159 -15.08 -2.70 4.82
C ARG A 159 -14.69 -4.15 5.01
N ARG A 160 -14.48 -4.50 6.28
CA ARG A 160 -14.35 -5.89 6.73
C ARG A 160 -15.64 -6.33 7.39
N ARG A 161 -16.19 -7.46 6.97
CA ARG A 161 -17.30 -8.12 7.64
C ARG A 161 -16.79 -9.44 8.20
N ILE A 162 -16.85 -9.58 9.52
CA ILE A 162 -16.46 -10.80 10.22
C ILE A 162 -17.74 -11.54 10.56
N THR A 163 -17.88 -12.75 10.02
CA THR A 163 -19.00 -13.65 10.34
C THR A 163 -18.45 -14.79 11.20
N GLU A 164 -18.95 -14.90 12.43
CA GLU A 164 -18.58 -15.98 13.35
C GLU A 164 -19.37 -17.26 13.02
N ILE A 165 -18.66 -18.35 12.82
CA ILE A 165 -19.23 -19.68 12.62
C ILE A 165 -19.08 -20.43 13.93
N ALA A 166 -20.22 -20.75 14.56
CA ALA A 166 -20.24 -21.48 15.82
C ALA A 166 -19.66 -22.91 15.67
N PRO A 167 -18.97 -23.43 16.70
CA PRO A 167 -18.52 -24.82 16.71
C PRO A 167 -19.72 -25.77 16.70
N SER A 168 -19.59 -26.87 15.96
CA SER A 168 -20.60 -27.93 15.96
C SER A 168 -20.12 -29.14 16.75
N TYR A 169 -21.01 -29.63 17.61
CA TYR A 169 -20.78 -30.81 18.43
C TYR A 169 -21.75 -31.92 18.02
N GLN A 170 -21.26 -33.15 18.04
CA GLN A 170 -22.08 -34.32 17.79
C GLN A 170 -21.99 -35.26 18.98
N ARG A 171 -23.15 -35.79 19.39
CA ARG A 171 -23.24 -36.82 20.42
C ARG A 171 -22.83 -38.15 19.83
N VAL A 172 -21.69 -38.68 20.29
CA VAL A 172 -21.21 -39.99 19.88
C VAL A 172 -21.30 -40.94 21.06
N ALA A 173 -21.80 -42.16 20.81
CA ALA A 173 -21.83 -43.23 21.80
C ALA A 173 -20.49 -43.98 21.80
N ARG A 174 -19.84 -44.07 22.96
CA ARG A 174 -18.62 -44.86 23.16
C ARG A 174 -18.89 -45.97 24.17
N ARG A 175 -18.56 -47.22 23.81
CA ARG A 175 -18.62 -48.33 24.75
C ARG A 175 -17.37 -48.32 25.62
N VAL A 176 -17.57 -48.30 26.93
CA VAL A 176 -16.49 -48.34 27.91
C VAL A 176 -16.68 -49.58 28.78
N MET A 177 -15.60 -50.31 29.02
CA MET A 177 -15.62 -51.42 29.97
C MET A 177 -15.65 -50.82 31.38
N VAL A 178 -16.69 -51.14 32.15
CA VAL A 178 -16.87 -50.64 33.52
C VAL A 178 -16.41 -51.68 34.53
N GLN A 179 -16.48 -52.96 34.15
CA GLN A 179 -15.99 -54.06 34.95
C GLN A 179 -15.28 -55.07 34.07
N GLU A 180 -14.05 -55.39 34.46
CA GLU A 180 -13.25 -56.42 33.80
C GLU A 180 -13.92 -57.79 33.95
N GLY A 181 -13.86 -58.58 32.88
CA GLY A 181 -14.26 -59.97 32.94
C GLY A 181 -13.28 -60.74 33.83
N SER A 182 -13.80 -61.59 34.70
CA SER A 182 -12.95 -62.41 35.59
C SER A 182 -13.35 -63.87 35.48
N THR A 183 -12.32 -64.72 35.56
CA THR A 183 -12.48 -66.16 35.64
C THR A 183 -12.23 -66.57 37.09
N SER A 184 -13.25 -67.11 37.75
CA SER A 184 -13.13 -67.61 39.12
C SER A 184 -13.40 -69.11 39.16
N TRP A 185 -12.68 -69.84 39.99
CA TRP A 185 -12.83 -71.28 40.14
C TRP A 185 -13.86 -71.60 41.22
N ARG A 186 -14.97 -72.24 40.84
CA ARG A 186 -15.98 -72.72 41.79
C ARG A 186 -15.74 -74.19 42.07
N ARG A 187 -15.67 -74.55 43.36
CA ARG A 187 -15.55 -75.95 43.74
C ARG A 187 -16.84 -76.69 43.42
N VAL A 188 -16.72 -77.87 42.80
CA VAL A 188 -17.83 -78.76 42.51
C VAL A 188 -17.54 -80.17 42.98
N HIS A 189 -18.59 -80.84 43.46
CA HIS A 189 -18.53 -82.23 43.84
C HIS A 189 -18.95 -83.11 42.67
N ILE A 190 -18.01 -83.92 42.17
CA ILE A 190 -18.28 -84.91 41.11
C ILE A 190 -18.25 -86.29 41.74
N PRO A 191 -19.42 -86.97 41.86
CA PRO A 191 -19.52 -88.27 42.51
C PRO A 191 -18.57 -89.28 41.88
N ARG A 192 -17.86 -90.05 42.73
CA ARG A 192 -16.86 -91.06 42.35
C ARG A 192 -15.60 -90.53 41.65
N HIS A 193 -15.43 -89.22 41.53
CA HIS A 193 -14.23 -88.61 40.95
C HIS A 193 -13.42 -87.83 42.00
N CYS A 194 -14.07 -87.04 42.85
CA CYS A 194 -13.43 -86.21 43.87
C CYS A 194 -13.94 -86.63 45.26
N ARG A 195 -13.06 -86.68 46.27
CA ARG A 195 -13.36 -87.34 47.56
C ARG A 195 -14.21 -86.47 48.50
N TYR A 196 -14.28 -85.16 48.26
CA TYR A 196 -15.09 -84.17 48.98
C TYR A 196 -15.65 -83.12 48.04
#